data_AF-A0A067DIH3-F1
#
_entry.id   AF-A0A067DIH3-F1
#
_cell.length_a   1.000
_cell.length_b   1.000
_cell.length_c   1.000
_cell.angle_alpha   90.00
_cell.angle_beta   90.00
_cell.angle_gamma   90.00
#
_symmetry.space_group_name_H-M   'P 1'
#
loop_
_entity.id
_entity.type
_entity.pdbx_description
1 polymer ?
#
loop_
_entity_poly.entity_id
_entity_poly.type
_entity_poly.pdbx_seq_one_letter_code
_entity_poly.pdbx_strand_id
1 'polypeptide(L)' 'MPLPNDEIIRRVAKQVLALFPSSQGLEVIWSSFVKIGQSLCGEGPGKDPFRRDQKTPVKNFFLAGSYTKQYGRSNFVW' A
#
# COMPACT_ATOMS: atom_id res chain seq x y z
N MET A 1 -13.25 -7.43 1.56
CA MET A 1 -12.87 -6.56 0.43
C MET A 1 -13.87 -6.76 -0.70
N PRO A 2 -14.72 -5.77 -0.99
CA PRO A 2 -16.02 -6.03 -1.63
C PRO A 2 -15.99 -6.26 -3.14
N LEU A 3 -14.97 -5.79 -3.87
CA LEU A 3 -14.95 -5.90 -5.33
C LEU A 3 -14.45 -7.28 -5.81
N PRO A 4 -15.14 -7.93 -6.77
CA PRO A 4 -14.63 -9.09 -7.49
C PRO A 4 -13.33 -8.76 -8.24
N ASN A 5 -12.46 -9.75 -8.42
CA ASN A 5 -11.16 -9.54 -9.06
C ASN A 5 -11.31 -9.09 -10.52
N ASP A 6 -12.23 -9.70 -11.27
CA ASP A 6 -12.46 -9.41 -12.69
C ASP A 6 -12.91 -7.96 -12.91
N GLU A 7 -13.72 -7.43 -11.99
CA GLU A 7 -14.16 -6.03 -12.06
C GLU A 7 -12.99 -5.07 -11.82
N ILE A 8 -12.02 -5.44 -10.97
CA ILE A 8 -10.81 -4.64 -10.76
C ILE A 8 -9.93 -4.68 -12.01
N ILE A 9 -9.70 -5.88 -12.58
CA ILE A 9 -8.93 -6.07 -13.80
C ILE A 9 -9.53 -5.27 -14.96
N ARG A 10 -10.87 -5.31 -15.12
CA ARG A 10 -11.58 -4.55 -16.15
C ARG A 10 -11.38 -3.03 -16.01
N ARG A 11 -11.42 -2.51 -14.78
CA ARG A 11 -11.19 -1.07 -14.50
C ARG A 11 -9.76 -0.65 -14.81
N VAL A 12 -8.78 -1.46 -14.41
CA VAL A 12 -7.36 -1.21 -14.71
C VAL A 12 -7.11 -1.24 -16.21
N ALA A 13 -7.62 -2.25 -16.93
CA ALA A 13 -7.49 -2.35 -18.38
C ALA A 13 -8.07 -1.12 -19.10
N LYS A 14 -9.26 -0.67 -18.68
CA LYS A 14 -9.87 0.57 -19.22
C LYS A 14 -8.98 1.79 -19.01
N GLN A 15 -8.35 1.92 -17.84
CA GLN A 15 -7.45 3.03 -17.55
C GLN A 15 -6.16 2.96 -18.38
N VAL A 16 -5.58 1.77 -18.57
CA VAL A 16 -4.41 1.56 -19.45
C VAL A 16 -4.73 2.00 -20.88
N LEU A 17 -5.87 1.58 -21.43
CA LEU A 17 -6.30 1.98 -22.79
C LEU A 17 -6.53 3.49 -22.93
N ALA A 18 -6.94 4.17 -21.87
CA ALA A 18 -7.12 5.62 -21.85
C ALA A 18 -5.79 6.38 -21.75
N LEU A 19 -4.83 5.86 -20.96
CA LEU A 19 -3.50 6.45 -20.79
C LEU A 19 -2.57 6.17 -21.98
N PHE A 20 -2.74 5.02 -22.64
CA PHE A 20 -1.91 4.56 -23.74
C PHE A 20 -2.78 4.23 -24.97
N PRO A 21 -3.16 5.23 -25.78
CA PRO A 21 -3.95 5.01 -27.00
C PRO A 21 -3.30 4.05 -28.01
N SER A 22 -1.97 3.88 -27.97
CA SER A 22 -1.24 2.89 -28.78
C SER A 22 -1.60 1.45 -28.43
N SER A 23 -2.21 1.20 -27.27
CA SER A 23 -2.62 -0.14 -26.82
C SER A 23 -4.05 -0.50 -27.26
N GLN A 24 -4.72 0.36 -28.03
CA GLN A 24 -6.06 0.08 -28.57
C GLN A 24 -6.02 -1.15 -29.48
N GLY A 25 -6.96 -2.08 -29.28
CA GLY A 25 -7.03 -3.35 -30.01
C GLY A 25 -6.17 -4.48 -29.44
N LEU A 26 -5.42 -4.25 -28.37
CA LEU A 26 -4.71 -5.31 -27.64
C LEU A 26 -5.61 -5.97 -26.59
N GLU A 27 -5.42 -7.26 -26.39
CA GLU A 27 -6.15 -8.05 -25.40
C GLU A 27 -5.28 -8.39 -24.18
N VAL A 28 -5.91 -8.46 -23.01
CA VAL A 28 -5.24 -8.89 -21.77
C VAL A 28 -5.14 -10.41 -21.77
N ILE A 29 -3.96 -10.94 -22.10
CA ILE A 29 -3.70 -12.39 -22.16
C ILE A 29 -3.57 -13.04 -20.76
N TRP A 30 -3.19 -12.25 -19.75
CA TRP A 30 -2.99 -12.73 -18.39
C TRP A 30 -3.08 -11.58 -17.40
N SER A 31 -3.59 -11.86 -16.20
CA SER A 31 -3.60 -10.92 -15.08
C SER A 31 -3.46 -11.63 -13.75
N SER A 32 -2.84 -10.95 -12.78
CA SER A 32 -2.77 -11.39 -11.39
C SER A 32 -3.11 -10.21 -10.49
N PHE A 33 -3.89 -10.49 -9.45
CA PHE A 33 -4.35 -9.47 -8.52
C PHE A 33 -4.19 -9.95 -7.07
N VAL A 34 -3.57 -9.10 -6.24
CA VAL A 34 -3.32 -9.38 -4.83
C VAL A 34 -4.04 -8.36 -3.97
N LYS A 35 -4.84 -8.85 -3.02
CA LYS A 35 -5.60 -8.06 -2.05
C LYS A 35 -4.83 -8.00 -0.73
N ILE A 36 -4.28 -6.83 -0.39
CA ILE A 36 -3.64 -6.60 0.91
C ILE A 36 -4.49 -5.62 1.72
N GLY A 37 -5.35 -6.13 2.60
CA GLY A 37 -6.32 -5.30 3.34
C GLY A 37 -5.71 -4.39 4.42
N GLN A 38 -4.49 -4.72 4.88
CA GLN A 38 -3.77 -3.98 5.93
C GLN A 38 -2.29 -3.84 5.54
N SER A 39 -2.03 -3.30 4.34
CA SER A 39 -0.66 -3.11 3.84
C SER A 39 0.12 -2.07 4.64
N LEU A 40 -0.54 -1.00 5.05
CA LEU A 40 0.03 0.10 5.81
C LEU A 40 -0.75 0.28 7.12
N CYS A 41 -0.02 0.62 8.18
CA CYS A 41 -0.63 1.16 9.39
C CYS A 41 -1.31 2.46 8.98
N GLY A 42 -2.62 2.61 9.17
CA GLY A 42 -3.41 3.73 8.67
C GLY A 42 -2.77 5.08 8.97
N GLU A 43 -1.96 5.57 8.02
CA GLU A 43 -1.22 6.81 8.13
C GLU A 43 -2.22 7.94 7.99
N GLY A 44 -2.18 8.87 8.92
CA GLY A 44 -3.10 9.98 8.97
C GLY A 44 -2.65 11.02 9.99
N PRO A 45 -3.21 12.24 9.93
CA PRO A 45 -2.90 13.28 10.88
C PRO A 45 -3.11 12.80 12.32
N GLY A 46 -2.17 13.13 13.21
CA GLY A 46 -2.26 12.76 14.63
C GLY A 46 -2.00 11.28 14.95
N LYS A 47 -1.55 10.46 14.00
CA LYS A 47 -1.15 9.07 14.24
C LYS A 47 0.30 8.90 14.73
N ASP A 48 1.14 9.91 14.51
CA ASP A 48 2.55 9.89 14.92
C ASP A 48 2.77 9.67 16.43
N PRO A 49 1.99 10.28 17.35
CA PRO A 49 2.12 10.02 18.79
C PRO A 49 1.85 8.57 19.21
N PHE A 50 1.16 7.79 18.37
CA PHE A 50 0.86 6.38 18.64
C PHE A 50 1.91 5.42 18.06
N ARG A 51 2.88 5.92 17.29
CA ARG A 51 4.01 5.11 16.84
C ARG A 51 4.90 4.80 18.03
N ARG A 52 5.16 3.51 18.26
CA ARG A 52 5.98 3.05 19.38
C ARG A 52 7.47 3.24 19.07
N ASP A 53 8.25 3.61 20.08
CA ASP A 53 9.71 3.56 19.99
C ASP A 53 10.20 2.12 19.76
N GLN A 54 11.39 1.98 19.15
CA GLN A 54 11.99 0.66 18.90
C GLN A 54 12.37 -0.04 20.21
N LYS A 55 12.80 0.71 21.22
CA LYS A 55 13.12 0.18 22.55
C LYS A 55 11.84 -0.01 23.36
N THR A 56 11.58 -1.24 23.79
CA THR A 56 10.43 -1.54 24.64
C THR A 56 10.80 -1.54 26.13
N PRO A 57 9.81 -1.52 27.05
CA PRO A 57 10.06 -1.67 28.49
C PRO A 57 10.60 -3.06 28.89
N VAL A 58 10.46 -4.07 28.03
CA VAL A 58 10.94 -5.43 28.29
C VAL A 58 12.41 -5.53 27.90
N LYS A 59 13.26 -5.93 28.85
CA LYS A 59 14.70 -6.04 28.65
C LYS A 59 15.00 -6.97 27.48
N ASN A 60 15.88 -6.53 26.57
CA ASN A 60 16.29 -7.24 25.36
C ASN A 60 15.16 -7.52 24.34
N PHE A 61 14.04 -6.79 24.41
CA PHE A 61 12.96 -6.87 23.43
C PHE A 61 12.82 -5.55 22.65
N PHE A 62 12.87 -5.64 21.32
CA PHE A 62 12.89 -4.49 20.42
C PHE A 62 11.87 -4.67 19.30
N LEU A 63 11.27 -3.56 18.85
CA LEU A 63 10.36 -3.52 17.71
C LEU A 63 11.06 -2.91 16.50
N ALA A 64 10.77 -3.42 15.31
CA ALA A 64 11.26 -2.93 14.04
C ALA A 64 10.13 -2.89 13.00
N GLY A 65 10.31 -2.10 11.94
CA GLY A 65 9.34 -1.93 10.87
C GLY A 65 8.89 -0.48 10.70
N SER A 66 8.24 -0.21 9.57
CA SER A 66 7.79 1.14 9.17
C SER A 66 6.79 1.80 10.12
N TYR A 67 6.10 1.00 10.94
CA TYR A 67 5.12 1.48 11.92
C TYR A 67 5.74 1.98 13.24
N THR A 68 7.05 1.77 13.45
CA THR A 68 7.77 2.29 14.63
C THR A 68 8.11 3.77 14.45
N LYS A 69 8.38 4.49 15.56
CA LYS A 69 8.71 5.92 15.53
C LYS A 69 10.08 6.13 14.90
N GLN A 70 10.18 6.96 13.86
CA GLN A 70 11.46 7.24 13.18
C GLN A 70 11.78 8.74 13.25
N TYR A 71 12.85 9.12 13.95
CA TYR A 71 13.29 10.50 14.02
C TYR A 71 13.99 10.90 12.71
N GLY A 72 13.54 11.99 12.07
CA GLY A 72 14.14 12.53 10.84
C GLY A 72 13.37 12.27 9.53
N ARG A 73 12.20 11.63 9.57
CA ARG A 73 11.30 11.54 8.40
C ARG A 73 10.19 12.58 8.47
N SER A 74 10.54 13.84 8.22
CA SER A 74 9.59 14.76 7.62
C SER A 74 9.39 14.33 6.17
N ASN A 75 8.28 13.65 5.88
CA ASN A 75 7.81 13.31 4.53
C ASN A 75 8.68 12.31 3.75
N PHE A 76 8.51 11.02 4.02
CA PHE A 76 8.74 10.00 2.99
C PHE A 76 7.44 9.19 2.84
N VAL A 77 6.60 9.65 1.93
CA VAL A 77 5.42 8.93 1.44
C VAL A 77 5.89 8.16 0.21
N TRP A 78 5.76 6.84 0.24
CA TRP A 78 5.77 6.03 -0.98
C TRP A 78 4.38 6.08 -1.61
#